data_AF-A0A9E8SDY8-F1
#
_entry.id   AF-A0A9E8SDY8-F1
#
_cell.length_a   1.000
_cell.length_b   1.000
_cell.length_c   1.000
_cell.angle_alpha   90.00
_cell.angle_beta   90.00
_cell.angle_gamma   90.00
#
_symmetry.space_group_name_H-M   'P 1'
#
loop_
_entity.id
_entity.type
_entity.pdbx_description
1 polymer ?
#
loop_
_entity_poly.entity_id
_entity_poly.type
_entity_poly.pdbx_seq_one_letter_code
_entity_poly.pdbx_strand_id
1 'polypeptide(L)'
;MNNKTTDFLFGCKNLYFLGIHPFDFSKSDSKEYKERVELGKEIIKENGIQSFAEFIMEYQYRVAVWSSFITLEFGKPDRHEILKINGTETIYSACLEKIEQREINELPIDIIKNKNNWIKKIKTCYNTV
;
A
#
# COMPACT_ATOMS: atom_id res chain seq x y z
N MET A 1 -6.55 6.00 18.77
CA MET A 1 -6.39 6.00 17.30
C MET A 1 -6.82 7.37 16.79
N ASN A 2 -6.04 8.01 15.92
CA ASN A 2 -6.42 9.25 15.24
C ASN A 2 -7.60 8.95 14.30
N ASN A 3 -8.59 9.84 14.19
CA ASN A 3 -9.75 9.69 13.29
C ASN A 3 -9.32 9.31 11.87
N LYS A 4 -8.24 9.92 11.35
CA LYS A 4 -7.71 9.64 10.00
C LYS A 4 -7.26 8.19 9.82
N THR A 5 -6.62 7.61 10.83
CA THR A 5 -6.19 6.20 10.83
C THR A 5 -7.41 5.28 10.72
N THR A 6 -8.43 5.53 11.54
CA THR A 6 -9.68 4.76 11.52
C THR A 6 -10.40 4.91 10.18
N ASP A 7 -10.45 6.13 9.64
CA ASP A 7 -11.04 6.41 8.31
C ASP A 7 -10.27 5.71 7.19
N PHE A 8 -8.94 5.60 7.30
CA PHE A 8 -8.13 4.87 6.34
C PHE A 8 -8.48 3.38 6.35
N LEU A 9 -8.52 2.75 7.52
CA LEU A 9 -8.88 1.33 7.68
C LEU A 9 -10.27 1.02 7.10
N PHE A 10 -11.28 1.80 7.50
CA PHE A 10 -12.64 1.62 6.98
C PHE A 10 -12.74 1.92 5.50
N GLY A 11 -12.01 2.92 5.00
CA GLY A 11 -11.96 3.25 3.59
C GLY A 11 -11.36 2.15 2.73
N CYS A 12 -10.26 1.52 3.16
CA CYS A 12 -9.68 0.35 2.47
C CYS A 12 -10.66 -0.82 2.41
N LYS A 13 -11.44 -1.03 3.49
CA LYS A 13 -12.52 -2.02 3.50
C LYS A 13 -13.64 -1.65 2.52
N ASN A 14 -14.01 -0.37 2.41
CA ASN A 14 -15.00 0.07 1.44
C ASN A 14 -14.54 -0.16 -0.01
N LEU A 15 -13.27 0.14 -0.31
CA LEU A 15 -12.70 -0.12 -1.65
C LEU A 15 -12.74 -1.61 -2.03
N TYR A 16 -12.60 -2.52 -1.06
CA TYR A 16 -12.80 -3.95 -1.31
C TYR A 16 -14.20 -4.24 -1.85
N PHE A 17 -15.24 -3.72 -1.19
CA PHE A 17 -16.63 -3.92 -1.61
C PHE A 17 -16.95 -3.27 -2.96
N LEU A 18 -16.27 -2.17 -3.28
CA LEU A 18 -16.37 -1.50 -4.58
C LEU A 18 -15.51 -2.16 -5.68
N GLY A 19 -14.76 -3.22 -5.36
CA GLY A 19 -13.86 -3.89 -6.29
C GLY A 19 -12.77 -2.95 -6.82
N ILE A 20 -12.30 -2.01 -6.01
CA ILE A 20 -11.25 -1.05 -6.37
C ILE A 20 -9.92 -1.54 -5.77
N HIS A 21 -8.99 -1.88 -6.66
CA HIS A 21 -7.65 -2.33 -6.31
C HIS A 21 -6.64 -1.19 -6.46
N PRO A 22 -5.54 -1.12 -5.69
CA PRO A 22 -4.51 -0.11 -5.92
C PRO A 22 -3.90 -0.19 -7.32
N PHE A 23 -3.86 -1.38 -7.92
CA PHE A 23 -3.38 -1.60 -9.30
C PHE A 23 -4.47 -1.49 -10.37
N ASP A 24 -5.70 -1.11 -9.99
CA ASP A 24 -6.76 -0.78 -10.93
C ASP A 24 -6.61 0.67 -11.41
N PHE A 25 -5.58 0.92 -12.21
CA PHE A 25 -5.24 2.27 -12.66
C PHE A 25 -6.32 2.90 -13.55
N SER A 26 -7.23 2.09 -14.13
CA SER A 26 -8.41 2.60 -14.83
C SER A 26 -9.34 3.39 -13.91
N LYS A 27 -9.30 3.11 -12.60
CA LYS A 27 -10.07 3.80 -11.57
C LYS A 27 -9.24 4.82 -10.78
N SER A 28 -8.00 5.10 -11.19
CA SER A 28 -7.15 6.08 -10.49
C SER A 28 -7.76 7.48 -10.45
N ASP A 29 -8.65 7.79 -11.39
CA ASP A 29 -9.38 9.06 -11.43
C ASP A 29 -10.65 9.12 -10.58
N SER A 30 -11.12 7.97 -10.07
CA SER A 30 -12.29 7.90 -9.20
C SER A 30 -12.05 8.64 -7.89
N LYS A 31 -13.13 9.16 -7.32
CA LYS A 31 -13.11 9.88 -6.05
C LYS A 31 -12.57 8.99 -4.94
N GLU A 32 -13.03 7.76 -4.86
CA GLU A 32 -12.70 6.80 -3.80
C GLU A 32 -11.22 6.41 -3.83
N TYR A 33 -10.65 6.21 -5.02
CA TYR A 33 -9.22 5.94 -5.18
C TYR A 33 -8.38 7.13 -4.73
N LYS A 34 -8.69 8.34 -5.25
CA LYS A 34 -7.97 9.58 -4.93
C LYS A 34 -8.01 9.88 -3.44
N GLU A 35 -9.19 9.81 -2.82
CA GLU A 35 -9.35 10.05 -1.40
C GLU A 35 -8.53 9.09 -0.54
N ARG A 36 -8.43 7.81 -0.91
CA ARG A 36 -7.60 6.87 -0.14
C ARG A 36 -6.12 7.14 -0.29
N VAL A 37 -5.66 7.48 -1.49
CA VAL A 37 -4.26 7.83 -1.72
C VAL A 37 -3.89 9.11 -0.96
N GLU A 38 -4.72 10.16 -1.06
CA GLU A 38 -4.45 11.43 -0.37
C GLU A 38 -4.50 11.27 1.15
N LEU A 39 -5.47 10.53 1.69
CA LEU A 39 -5.52 10.24 3.12
C LEU A 39 -4.26 9.49 3.60
N GLY A 40 -3.78 8.50 2.83
CA GLY A 40 -2.55 7.80 3.16
C GLY A 40 -1.32 8.72 3.16
N LYS A 41 -1.21 9.61 2.17
CA LYS A 41 -0.16 10.63 2.12
C LYS A 41 -0.21 11.59 3.30
N GLU A 42 -1.42 12.03 3.68
CA GLU A 42 -1.61 12.89 4.86
C GLU A 42 -1.16 12.19 6.14
N ILE A 43 -1.52 10.92 6.34
CA ILE A 43 -1.10 10.17 7.52
C ILE A 43 0.42 10.00 7.54
N ILE A 44 1.06 9.71 6.41
CA ILE A 44 2.54 9.65 6.32
C ILE A 44 3.15 11.00 6.68
N LYS A 45 2.58 12.11 6.18
CA LYS A 45 3.08 13.46 6.47
C LYS A 45 2.95 13.83 7.95
N GLU A 46 1.84 13.46 8.58
CA GLU A 46 1.54 13.82 9.98
C GLU A 46 2.26 12.91 10.98
N ASN A 47 2.26 11.60 10.72
CA ASN A 47 2.70 10.59 11.70
C ASN A 47 4.02 9.91 11.30
N GLY A 48 4.53 10.18 10.10
CA GLY A 48 5.73 9.55 9.57
C GLY A 48 5.46 8.21 8.90
N ILE A 49 6.41 7.79 8.07
CA ILE A 49 6.31 6.56 7.28
C ILE A 49 6.32 5.29 8.13
N GLN A 50 7.08 5.28 9.23
CA GLN A 50 7.14 4.14 10.15
C GLN A 50 5.76 3.81 10.70
N SER A 51 5.05 4.81 11.25
CA SER A 51 3.71 4.61 11.80
C SER A 51 2.69 4.23 10.73
N PHE A 52 2.85 4.69 9.49
CA PHE A 52 1.97 4.27 8.40
C PHE A 52 2.27 2.84 7.93
N ALA A 53 3.55 2.44 7.88
CA ALA A 53 3.96 1.10 7.49
C ALA A 53 3.48 0.02 8.46
N GLU A 54 3.15 0.37 9.71
CA GLU A 54 2.54 -0.58 10.66
C GLU A 54 1.19 -1.14 10.15
N PHE A 55 0.47 -0.45 9.26
CA PHE A 55 -0.76 -0.98 8.64
C PHE A 55 -0.55 -2.23 7.79
N ILE A 56 0.69 -2.56 7.43
CA ILE A 56 1.07 -3.81 6.76
C ILE A 56 0.76 -5.03 7.64
N MET A 57 0.80 -4.85 8.97
CA MET A 57 0.55 -5.89 9.96
C MET A 57 -0.93 -6.07 10.28
N GLU A 58 -1.80 -5.25 9.70
CA GLU A 58 -3.25 -5.38 9.88
C GLU A 58 -3.74 -6.70 9.31
N TYR A 59 -4.63 -7.37 10.05
CA TYR A 59 -5.19 -8.68 9.65
C TYR A 59 -5.98 -8.61 8.34
N GLN A 60 -6.49 -7.42 8.00
CA GLN A 60 -7.26 -7.19 6.79
C GLN A 60 -6.33 -7.04 5.58
N TYR A 61 -6.27 -8.09 4.75
CA TYR A 61 -5.44 -8.13 3.54
C TYR A 61 -5.51 -6.84 2.69
N ARG A 62 -6.70 -6.28 2.47
CA ARG A 62 -6.85 -5.07 1.64
C ARG A 62 -6.22 -3.82 2.26
N VAL A 63 -6.22 -3.70 3.59
CA VAL A 63 -5.50 -2.63 4.28
C VAL A 63 -4.01 -2.79 4.05
N ALA A 64 -3.48 -4.01 4.22
CA ALA A 64 -2.07 -4.31 4.00
C ALA A 64 -1.64 -3.99 2.56
N VAL A 65 -2.40 -4.40 1.53
CA VAL A 65 -2.05 -4.11 0.13
C VAL A 65 -2.10 -2.60 -0.18
N TRP A 66 -3.13 -1.89 0.27
CA TRP A 66 -3.25 -0.44 0.03
C TRP A 66 -2.16 0.35 0.76
N SER A 67 -1.89 0.03 2.02
CA SER A 67 -0.82 0.68 2.78
C SER A 67 0.55 0.38 2.17
N SER A 68 0.84 -0.86 1.77
CA SER A 68 2.09 -1.20 1.07
C SER A 68 2.27 -0.41 -0.22
N PHE A 69 1.22 -0.32 -1.05
CA PHE A 69 1.25 0.44 -2.30
C PHE A 69 1.56 1.92 -2.04
N ILE A 70 0.84 2.54 -1.10
CA ILE A 70 1.02 3.97 -0.79
C ILE A 70 2.40 4.24 -0.18
N THR A 71 2.86 3.36 0.72
CA THR A 71 4.18 3.45 1.35
C THR A 71 5.28 3.44 0.31
N LEU A 72 5.25 2.51 -0.64
CA LEU A 72 6.30 2.38 -1.65
C LEU A 72 6.22 3.44 -2.75
N GLU A 73 5.03 3.79 -3.25
CA GLU A 73 4.89 4.74 -4.36
C GLU A 73 5.06 6.19 -3.90
N PHE A 74 4.52 6.55 -2.73
CA PHE A 74 4.45 7.93 -2.26
C PHE A 74 5.29 8.20 -1.02
N GLY A 75 5.39 7.23 -0.11
CA GLY A 75 6.25 7.34 1.06
C GLY A 75 7.74 7.23 0.71
N LYS A 76 8.07 6.36 -0.26
CA LYS A 76 9.44 6.12 -0.76
C LYS A 76 10.45 5.94 0.39
N PRO A 77 10.24 4.96 1.29
CA PRO A 77 11.17 4.70 2.39
C PRO A 77 12.57 4.42 1.84
N ASP A 78 13.60 4.66 2.66
CA ASP A 78 14.93 4.17 2.33
C ASP A 78 14.92 2.63 2.24
N ARG A 79 15.68 2.07 1.30
CA ARG A 79 15.71 0.62 1.04
C ARG A 79 16.08 -0.18 2.29
N HIS A 80 16.95 0.38 3.12
CA HIS A 80 17.51 -0.24 4.31
C HIS A 80 16.82 0.24 5.59
N GLU A 81 15.78 1.07 5.48
CA GLU A 81 15.00 1.50 6.65
C GLU A 81 14.28 0.30 7.28
N ILE A 82 14.71 -0.05 8.49
CA ILE A 82 14.12 -1.14 9.28
C ILE A 82 12.72 -0.74 9.73
N LEU A 83 11.76 -1.64 9.53
CA LEU A 83 10.42 -1.52 10.07
C LEU A 83 10.48 -1.78 11.58
N LYS A 84 10.32 -0.72 12.38
CA LYS A 84 10.60 -0.76 13.83
C LYS A 84 9.81 -1.82 14.60
N ILE A 85 8.55 -2.05 14.22
CA ILE A 85 7.67 -2.99 14.94
C ILE A 85 8.10 -4.45 14.77
N ASN A 86 8.74 -4.81 13.64
CA ASN A 86 9.29 -6.15 13.40
C ASN A 86 10.77 -6.22 13.81
N GLY A 87 11.53 -5.15 13.58
CA GLY A 87 12.94 -5.04 13.98
C GLY A 87 13.92 -5.87 13.14
N THR A 88 13.42 -6.67 12.19
CA THR A 88 14.23 -7.57 11.35
C THR A 88 14.10 -7.28 9.86
N GLU A 89 12.91 -6.90 9.42
CA GLU A 89 12.61 -6.59 8.02
C GLU A 89 12.71 -5.09 7.74
N THR A 90 13.05 -4.75 6.50
CA THR A 90 12.91 -3.37 6.00
C THR A 90 11.46 -3.05 5.70
N ILE A 91 11.09 -1.77 5.76
CA ILE A 91 9.76 -1.32 5.28
C ILE A 91 9.56 -1.78 3.83
N TYR A 92 10.61 -1.66 3.01
CA TYR A 92 10.58 -2.07 1.61
C TYR A 92 10.20 -3.56 1.43
N SER A 93 10.92 -4.47 2.10
CA SER A 93 10.69 -5.91 1.99
C SER A 93 9.32 -6.32 2.50
N ALA A 94 8.90 -5.78 3.65
CA ALA A 94 7.60 -6.08 4.24
C ALA A 94 6.44 -5.62 3.33
N CYS A 95 6.53 -4.40 2.78
CA CYS A 95 5.54 -3.90 1.83
C CYS A 95 5.44 -4.79 0.59
N LEU A 96 6.60 -5.13 0.00
CA LEU A 96 6.67 -5.88 -1.23
C LEU A 96 6.11 -7.29 -1.07
N GLU A 97 6.40 -7.94 0.06
CA GLU A 97 5.85 -9.26 0.37
C GLU A 97 4.32 -9.24 0.34
N LYS A 98 3.66 -8.26 0.96
CA LYS A 98 2.18 -8.18 0.94
C LYS A 98 1.61 -7.98 -0.46
N ILE A 99 2.32 -7.27 -1.33
CA ILE A 99 1.88 -7.02 -2.71
C ILE A 99 2.06 -8.28 -3.57
N GLU A 100 3.13 -9.04 -3.33
CA GLU A 100 3.45 -10.28 -4.05
C GLU A 100 2.62 -11.47 -3.58
N GLN A 101 2.01 -11.40 -2.40
CA GLN A 101 1.07 -12.41 -1.92
C GLN A 101 -0.08 -12.63 -2.92
N ARG A 102 -0.54 -13.88 -2.98
CA ARG A 102 -1.69 -14.27 -3.79
C ARG A 102 -2.92 -13.53 -3.30
N GLU A 103 -3.73 -13.08 -4.25
CA GLU A 103 -4.98 -12.39 -3.97
C GLU A 103 -5.99 -13.40 -3.43
N ILE A 104 -6.83 -12.97 -2.49
CA ILE A 104 -7.90 -13.81 -1.91
C ILE A 104 -8.89 -14.25 -3.01
N ASN A 105 -9.21 -13.32 -3.91
CA ASN A 105 -10.04 -13.56 -5.08
C ASN A 105 -9.23 -13.30 -6.34
N GLU A 106 -9.48 -14.05 -7.39
CA GLU A 106 -8.82 -13.83 -8.69
C GLU A 106 -9.11 -12.41 -9.19
N LEU A 107 -8.05 -11.67 -9.49
CA LEU A 107 -8.16 -10.33 -10.03
C LEU A 107 -8.33 -10.39 -11.56
N PRO A 108 -9.02 -9.41 -12.16
CA PRO A 108 -8.99 -9.20 -13.59
C PRO A 108 -7.55 -9.17 -14.15
N ILE A 109 -7.35 -9.76 -15.33
CA ILE A 109 -6.04 -9.91 -15.98
C ILE A 109 -5.31 -8.58 -16.11
N ASP A 110 -6.03 -7.50 -16.43
CA ASP A 110 -5.44 -6.17 -16.57
C ASP A 110 -4.88 -5.64 -15.25
N ILE A 111 -5.56 -5.90 -14.13
CA ILE A 111 -5.08 -5.51 -12.79
C ILE A 111 -3.84 -6.33 -12.41
N ILE A 112 -3.81 -7.63 -12.73
CA ILE A 112 -2.64 -8.49 -12.52
C ILE A 112 -1.44 -7.96 -13.33
N LYS A 113 -1.66 -7.61 -14.60
CA LYS A 113 -0.63 -7.03 -15.46
C LYS A 113 -0.11 -5.70 -14.91
N ASN A 114 -0.99 -4.82 -14.46
CA ASN A 114 -0.64 -3.55 -13.83
C ASN A 114 0.19 -3.77 -12.56
N LYS A 115 -0.23 -4.70 -11.68
CA LYS A 115 0.51 -5.08 -10.48
C LYS A 115 1.93 -5.53 -10.82
N ASN A 116 2.07 -6.45 -11.78
CA ASN A 116 3.37 -6.99 -12.17
C ASN A 116 4.29 -5.93 -12.78
N ASN A 117 3.74 -5.02 -13.61
CA ASN A 117 4.50 -3.91 -14.16
C ASN A 117 4.95 -2.94 -13.07
N TRP A 118 4.06 -2.64 -12.12
CA TRP A 118 4.36 -1.78 -10.98
C TRP A 118 5.45 -2.39 -10.07
N ILE A 119 5.36 -3.68 -9.75
CA ILE A 119 6.38 -4.39 -8.95
C ILE A 119 7.75 -4.29 -9.62
N LYS A 120 7.82 -4.52 -10.95
CA LYS A 120 9.08 -4.38 -11.70
C LYS A 120 9.65 -2.97 -11.59
N LYS A 121 8.81 -1.95 -11.81
CA LYS A 121 9.20 -0.54 -11.66
C LYS A 121 9.79 -0.27 -10.28
N ILE A 122 9.09 -0.67 -9.23
CA ILE A 122 9.52 -0.45 -7.84
C ILE A 122 10.84 -1.16 -7.55
N LYS A 123 10.99 -2.44 -7.92
CA LYS A 123 12.25 -3.17 -7.75
C LYS A 123 13.40 -2.47 -8.47
N THR A 124 13.18 -1.97 -9.69
CA THR A 124 14.19 -1.21 -10.42
C THR A 124 14.58 0.07 -9.70
N CYS A 125 13.61 0.88 -9.25
CA CYS A 125 13.88 2.13 -8.52
C CYS A 125 14.74 1.90 -7.27
N TYR A 126 14.46 0.83 -6.52
CA TYR A 126 15.19 0.48 -5.31
C TYR A 126 16.54 -0.21 -5.58
N ASN A 127 16.76 -0.79 -6.76
CA ASN A 127 18.04 -1.38 -7.14
C ASN A 127 19.09 -0.37 -7.61
N THR A 128 18.66 0.84 -7.96
CA THR A 128 19.53 1.96 -8.38
C THR A 128 20.06 2.81 -7.23
N VAL A 129 19.91 2.36 -5.98
CA VAL A 129 20.40 3.00 -4.75
C VAL A 129 21.50 2.16 -4.13
#